data_AF-A0A935K9M7-F1
#
_entry.id   AF-A0A935K9M7-F1
#
_cell.length_a   1.000
_cell.length_b   1.000
_cell.length_c   1.000
_cell.angle_alpha   90.00
_cell.angle_beta   90.00
_cell.angle_gamma   90.00
#
_symmetry.space_group_name_H-M   'P 1'
#
loop_
_entity.id
_entity.type
_entity.pdbx_description
1 polymer ?
#
loop_
_entity_poly.entity_id
_entity_poly.type
_entity_poly.pdbx_seq_one_letter_code
_entity_poly.pdbx_strand_id
1 'polypeptide(L)'
;MGVSLNTWGEVSQSGEGAHFIVGGTLPKSFNKSETLGVEGYSSGRFIALTGKKIKGTPDDIADNQAALDALYVECCGPILPSATGKKMLQSSTQANTQEPETPEAVARIRSALAAIPAKSYSEWVEMGMALHSTGWSCARPEWDGWSKTSDKYDPATQDSTWNSFDQSGNAAGKITLGSLFHLAKKYGWVDTSVPEYVRQFNAGYFVSNEGGHARIFREEDDQILKRRRLVAFHKESFLLQHANQHTTINGSSKPAAQAWLGHPQRRTFDRITFTPGQNAPANDYNLWRGFSVEAHPGNWSLLRQHIADIVCHGNAAHFDYVMGWMASAIQFPNRAGEVALVIRGGRGTGKGTLARAMLRLFGQHGMQINNGKHLTGNFNSHLRDCVMLNVDEGFWAGDKQAEGVLKGLVTEPTLTVEGKGRDAITAPIFYTS
;
A
#
# COMPACT_ATOMS: atom_id res chain seq x y z
N MET A 1 -19.27 19.55 -37.01
CA MET A 1 -17.88 19.41 -36.56
C MET A 1 -17.10 18.84 -37.72
N GLY A 2 -16.06 19.54 -38.20
CA GLY A 2 -15.30 19.15 -39.39
C GLY A 2 -14.11 18.23 -39.11
N VAL A 3 -13.73 18.07 -37.84
CA VAL A 3 -12.59 17.28 -37.40
C VAL A 3 -13.02 15.86 -37.01
N SER A 4 -12.35 14.86 -37.58
CA SER A 4 -12.48 13.46 -37.14
C SER A 4 -11.39 13.14 -36.12
N LEU A 5 -11.78 12.77 -34.90
CA LEU A 5 -10.83 12.32 -33.87
C LEU A 5 -10.29 10.91 -34.15
N ASN A 6 -10.98 10.13 -35.01
CA ASN A 6 -10.66 8.75 -35.34
C ASN A 6 -10.31 7.90 -34.11
N THR A 7 -11.18 7.94 -33.10
CA THR A 7 -10.98 7.29 -31.81
C THR A 7 -12.27 6.66 -31.32
N TRP A 8 -12.18 5.79 -30.32
CA TRP A 8 -13.33 5.20 -29.66
C TRP A 8 -14.32 6.25 -29.14
N GLY A 9 -15.62 6.00 -29.34
CA GLY A 9 -16.68 6.84 -28.81
C GLY A 9 -17.96 6.07 -28.51
N GLU A 10 -18.71 6.56 -27.54
CA GLU A 10 -19.94 5.95 -27.02
C GLU A 10 -21.05 6.99 -26.80
N VAL A 11 -22.29 6.51 -26.71
CA VAL A 11 -23.45 7.32 -26.33
C VAL A 11 -23.45 7.56 -24.81
N SER A 12 -23.69 8.79 -24.38
CA SER A 12 -23.72 9.13 -22.95
C SER A 12 -24.90 8.46 -22.23
N GLN A 13 -24.87 8.46 -20.90
CA GLN A 13 -25.96 7.89 -20.10
C GLN A 13 -27.31 8.58 -20.36
N SER A 14 -27.33 9.89 -20.65
CA SER A 14 -28.56 10.63 -20.93
C SER A 14 -29.18 10.28 -22.29
N GLY A 15 -28.40 9.69 -23.20
CA GLY A 15 -28.83 9.42 -24.58
C GLY A 15 -28.80 10.64 -25.50
N GLU A 16 -28.55 11.83 -24.96
CA GLU A 16 -28.53 13.10 -25.70
C GLU A 16 -27.11 13.58 -26.04
N GLY A 17 -26.08 12.92 -25.49
CA GLY A 17 -24.68 13.27 -25.70
C GLY A 17 -23.83 12.08 -26.13
N ALA A 18 -22.56 12.35 -26.41
CA ALA A 18 -21.56 11.35 -26.79
C ALA A 18 -20.25 11.60 -26.04
N HIS A 19 -19.54 10.55 -25.68
CA HIS A 19 -18.17 10.62 -25.17
C HIS A 19 -17.21 10.12 -26.26
N PHE A 20 -16.14 10.86 -26.50
CA PHE A 20 -15.02 10.42 -27.34
C PHE A 20 -13.76 10.45 -26.47
N ILE A 21 -13.04 9.34 -26.41
CA ILE A 21 -11.80 9.23 -25.61
C ILE A 21 -10.64 9.20 -26.58
N VAL A 22 -9.68 10.11 -26.44
CA VAL A 22 -8.52 10.25 -27.33
C VAL A 22 -7.27 10.49 -26.48
N GLY A 23 -6.16 9.86 -26.86
CA GLY A 23 -4.87 10.11 -26.23
C GLY A 23 -4.21 11.38 -26.76
N GLY A 24 -3.73 12.22 -25.84
CA GLY A 24 -3.03 13.47 -26.14
C GLY A 24 -3.01 14.46 -24.98
N THR A 25 -2.42 15.62 -25.20
CA THR A 25 -2.34 16.73 -24.24
C THR A 25 -3.38 17.79 -24.59
N LEU A 26 -4.24 18.10 -23.61
CA LEU A 26 -5.24 19.15 -23.74
C LEU A 26 -4.70 20.49 -23.20
N PRO A 27 -4.82 21.62 -23.93
CA PRO A 27 -4.47 22.92 -23.41
C PRO A 27 -5.30 23.29 -22.16
N LYS A 28 -4.68 23.94 -21.17
CA LYS A 28 -5.35 24.32 -19.89
C LYS A 28 -6.60 25.19 -20.05
N SER A 29 -6.76 25.87 -21.19
CA SER A 29 -7.88 26.75 -21.53
C SER A 29 -9.08 26.02 -22.14
N PHE A 30 -8.96 24.74 -22.51
CA PHE A 30 -10.04 24.00 -23.13
C PHE A 30 -10.98 23.42 -22.08
N ASN A 31 -12.02 24.17 -21.70
CA ASN A 31 -13.02 23.69 -20.73
C ASN A 31 -14.39 23.47 -21.36
N LYS A 32 -14.81 24.36 -22.26
CA LYS A 32 -16.11 24.33 -22.95
C LYS A 32 -16.15 25.26 -24.15
N SER A 33 -16.70 24.80 -25.27
CA SER A 33 -17.11 25.62 -26.41
C SER A 33 -18.64 25.61 -26.49
N GLU A 34 -19.26 26.71 -26.10
CA GLU A 34 -20.72 26.87 -26.19
C GLU A 34 -21.21 26.84 -27.64
N THR A 35 -20.39 27.33 -28.58
CA THR A 35 -20.72 27.38 -30.00
C THR A 35 -20.83 26.00 -30.65
N LEU A 36 -20.01 25.04 -30.21
CA LEU A 36 -19.96 23.69 -30.79
C LEU A 36 -20.58 22.61 -29.90
N GLY A 37 -21.06 22.95 -28.70
CA GLY A 37 -21.47 21.97 -27.68
C GLY A 37 -20.31 21.08 -27.19
N VAL A 38 -19.08 21.54 -27.47
CA VAL A 38 -17.75 21.01 -27.14
C VAL A 38 -17.42 21.00 -25.64
N GLU A 39 -17.31 19.90 -24.90
CA GLU A 39 -16.62 19.91 -23.60
C GLU A 39 -15.44 18.93 -23.63
N GLY A 40 -14.26 19.36 -23.21
CA GLY A 40 -13.08 18.50 -23.12
C GLY A 40 -12.37 18.67 -21.79
N TYR A 41 -11.92 17.56 -21.25
CA TYR A 41 -11.30 17.50 -19.93
C TYR A 41 -10.14 16.50 -19.97
N SER A 42 -9.00 16.89 -19.39
CA SER A 42 -7.85 15.99 -19.21
C SER A 42 -7.66 15.53 -17.76
N SER A 43 -8.34 16.17 -16.80
CA SER A 43 -8.33 15.82 -15.37
C SER A 43 -9.53 16.44 -14.64
N GLY A 44 -9.85 15.94 -13.44
CA GLY A 44 -10.77 16.60 -12.49
C GLY A 44 -12.27 16.52 -12.80
N ARG A 45 -12.70 15.67 -13.75
CA ARG A 45 -14.11 15.43 -14.10
C ARG A 45 -14.39 13.94 -14.22
N PHE A 46 -15.61 13.55 -13.85
CA PHE A 46 -16.10 12.17 -13.94
C PHE A 46 -17.10 12.05 -15.08
N ILE A 47 -16.96 11.02 -15.91
CA ILE A 47 -17.97 10.62 -16.90
C ILE A 47 -18.39 9.17 -16.61
N ALA A 48 -19.68 8.87 -16.74
CA ALA A 48 -20.16 7.50 -16.65
C ALA A 48 -20.00 6.83 -18.03
N LEU A 49 -19.09 5.85 -18.12
CA LEU A 49 -18.92 5.08 -19.34
C LEU A 49 -20.06 4.07 -19.50
N THR A 50 -20.71 4.06 -20.66
CA THR A 50 -21.89 3.23 -20.92
C THR A 50 -21.57 1.95 -21.69
N GLY A 51 -20.42 1.90 -22.38
CA GLY A 51 -20.04 0.86 -23.32
C GLY A 51 -20.90 0.83 -24.60
N LYS A 52 -21.86 1.75 -24.77
CA LYS A 52 -22.73 1.81 -25.95
C LYS A 52 -22.01 2.51 -27.10
N LYS A 53 -21.12 1.77 -27.76
CA LYS A 53 -20.29 2.26 -28.85
C LYS A 53 -21.12 2.95 -29.95
N ILE A 54 -20.65 4.11 -30.40
CA ILE A 54 -21.22 4.81 -31.56
C ILE A 54 -20.81 4.06 -32.84
N LYS A 55 -21.79 3.74 -33.68
CA LYS A 55 -21.53 3.04 -34.94
C LYS A 55 -20.62 3.90 -35.84
N GLY A 56 -19.48 3.33 -36.26
CA GLY A 56 -18.51 4.00 -37.12
C GLY A 56 -17.28 4.55 -36.41
N THR A 57 -17.21 4.49 -35.07
CA THR A 57 -15.97 4.78 -34.34
C THR A 57 -15.04 3.55 -34.30
N PRO A 58 -13.71 3.73 -34.23
CA PRO A 58 -12.75 2.65 -33.95
C PRO A 58 -13.02 1.90 -32.64
N ASP A 59 -12.53 0.67 -32.52
CA ASP A 59 -12.56 -0.10 -31.27
C ASP A 59 -11.49 0.37 -30.27
N ASP A 60 -10.39 0.94 -30.77
CA ASP A 60 -9.27 1.41 -29.96
C ASP A 60 -9.34 2.91 -29.67
N ILE A 61 -8.74 3.31 -28.54
CA ILE A 61 -8.45 4.71 -28.23
C ILE A 61 -7.19 5.11 -29.00
N ALA A 62 -7.32 6.09 -29.89
CA ALA A 62 -6.21 6.58 -30.69
C ALA A 62 -5.43 7.69 -29.96
N ASP A 63 -4.10 7.68 -30.06
CA ASP A 63 -3.26 8.84 -29.77
C ASP A 63 -3.30 9.80 -30.97
N ASN A 64 -4.02 10.91 -30.85
CA ASN A 64 -4.28 11.81 -32.00
C ASN A 64 -4.19 13.29 -31.62
N GLN A 65 -2.97 13.73 -31.28
CA GLN A 65 -2.68 15.13 -30.93
C GLN A 65 -3.07 16.11 -32.04
N ALA A 66 -2.84 15.76 -33.31
CA ALA A 66 -3.15 16.64 -34.43
C ALA A 66 -4.66 16.92 -34.56
N ALA A 67 -5.51 15.90 -34.35
CA ALA A 67 -6.96 16.09 -34.34
C ALA A 67 -7.44 16.85 -33.09
N LEU A 68 -6.81 16.64 -31.93
CA LEU A 68 -7.06 17.43 -30.73
C LEU A 68 -6.71 18.91 -30.93
N ASP A 69 -5.56 19.20 -31.53
CA ASP A 69 -5.13 20.57 -31.83
C ASP A 69 -6.06 21.22 -32.86
N ALA A 70 -6.49 20.49 -33.89
CA ALA A 70 -7.46 20.97 -34.86
C ALA A 70 -8.83 21.26 -34.23
N LEU A 71 -9.32 20.36 -33.36
CA LEU A 71 -10.56 20.56 -32.61
C LEU A 71 -10.43 21.75 -31.65
N TYR A 72 -9.29 21.92 -30.99
CA TYR A 72 -8.99 23.07 -30.14
C TYR A 72 -9.05 24.37 -30.95
N VAL A 73 -8.43 24.42 -32.12
CA VAL A 73 -8.46 25.60 -33.01
C VAL A 73 -9.90 25.90 -33.48
N GLU A 74 -10.69 24.87 -33.83
CA GLU A 74 -12.10 25.03 -34.23
C GLU A 74 -12.96 25.58 -33.07
N CYS A 75 -12.66 25.19 -31.83
CA CYS A 75 -13.41 25.60 -30.63
C CYS A 75 -12.96 26.93 -30.01
N CYS A 76 -11.67 27.25 -30.06
CA CYS A 76 -11.04 28.27 -29.21
C CYS A 76 -10.08 29.24 -29.94
N GLY A 77 -9.80 29.04 -31.23
CA GLY A 77 -8.87 29.88 -32.00
C GLY A 77 -7.39 29.47 -31.89
N PRO A 78 -6.46 30.20 -32.55
CA PRO A 78 -5.06 29.78 -32.70
C PRO A 78 -4.26 29.77 -31.39
N ILE A 79 -3.34 28.82 -31.27
CA ILE A 79 -2.48 28.59 -30.09
C ILE A 79 -1.32 29.60 -30.08
N LEU A 80 -1.15 30.39 -29.01
CA LEU A 80 0.07 31.17 -28.75
C LEU A 80 1.06 30.35 -27.89
N PRO A 81 2.35 30.26 -28.25
CA PRO A 81 3.32 29.48 -27.48
C PRO A 81 3.77 30.20 -26.19
N SER A 82 3.73 29.52 -25.04
CA SER A 82 4.33 30.01 -23.79
C SER A 82 5.60 29.25 -23.42
N ALA A 83 6.66 30.01 -23.12
CA ALA A 83 7.99 29.55 -22.73
C ALA A 83 8.02 28.70 -21.44
N THR A 84 8.75 27.60 -21.48
CA THR A 84 9.00 26.71 -20.34
C THR A 84 10.32 27.08 -19.66
N GLY A 85 10.27 27.49 -18.40
CA GLY A 85 11.42 27.54 -17.50
C GLY A 85 11.18 26.60 -16.31
N LYS A 86 11.85 25.44 -16.29
CA LYS A 86 11.95 24.59 -15.09
C LYS A 86 13.39 24.62 -14.59
N LYS A 87 13.59 25.16 -13.38
CA LYS A 87 14.85 25.01 -12.61
C LYS A 87 14.88 23.62 -11.96
N MET A 88 15.98 22.91 -12.20
CA MET A 88 16.38 21.68 -11.49
C MET A 88 16.62 21.99 -10.01
N LEU A 89 16.01 21.21 -9.11
CA LEU A 89 16.54 21.01 -7.76
C LEU A 89 17.33 19.70 -7.76
N GLN A 90 18.59 19.80 -7.33
CA GLN A 90 19.53 18.70 -7.22
C GLN A 90 19.14 17.79 -6.05
N SER A 91 19.18 16.49 -6.32
CA SER A 91 19.05 15.38 -5.38
C SER A 91 20.19 15.41 -4.36
N SER A 92 19.85 15.48 -3.08
CA SER A 92 20.79 15.23 -1.98
C SER A 92 21.02 13.73 -1.78
N THR A 93 22.29 13.41 -1.56
CA THR A 93 22.93 12.10 -1.50
C THR A 93 22.40 11.22 -0.37
N GLN A 94 22.20 9.93 -0.66
CA GLN A 94 21.80 8.88 0.29
C GLN A 94 22.89 8.67 1.37
N ALA A 95 22.53 8.81 2.64
CA ALA A 95 23.35 8.37 3.76
C ALA A 95 22.97 6.91 4.11
N ASN A 96 23.93 6.00 3.98
CA ASN A 96 23.79 4.57 4.29
C ASN A 96 23.82 4.33 5.81
N THR A 97 22.75 3.76 6.38
CA THR A 97 22.58 3.38 7.79
C THR A 97 22.91 1.90 8.02
N GLN A 98 24.16 1.49 7.85
CA GLN A 98 24.60 0.11 8.14
C GLN A 98 25.12 -0.01 9.58
N GLU A 99 24.67 -1.02 10.34
CA GLU A 99 25.18 -1.34 11.69
C GLU A 99 26.67 -1.69 11.58
N PRO A 100 27.55 -1.13 12.45
CA PRO A 100 28.98 -1.38 12.37
C PRO A 100 29.34 -2.80 12.81
N GLU A 101 30.39 -3.38 12.20
CA GLU A 101 30.94 -4.70 12.56
C GLU A 101 31.70 -4.62 13.89
N THR A 102 30.99 -4.70 15.02
CA THR A 102 31.59 -4.77 16.37
C THR A 102 31.52 -6.18 16.95
N PRO A 103 32.41 -6.57 17.90
CA PRO A 103 32.36 -7.88 18.55
C PRO A 103 30.99 -8.20 19.17
N GLU A 104 30.32 -7.20 19.75
CA GLU A 104 28.99 -7.33 20.35
C GLU A 104 27.93 -7.60 19.28
N ALA A 105 28.00 -6.88 18.15
CA ALA A 105 27.09 -7.05 17.03
C ALA A 105 27.27 -8.43 16.38
N VAL A 106 28.51 -8.89 16.22
CA VAL A 106 28.85 -10.25 15.76
C VAL A 106 28.33 -11.32 16.72
N ALA A 107 28.52 -11.15 18.04
CA ALA A 107 28.01 -12.09 19.03
C ALA A 107 26.47 -12.17 19.01
N ARG A 108 25.80 -11.03 18.81
CA ARG A 108 24.35 -10.93 18.70
C ARG A 108 23.82 -11.70 17.48
N ILE A 109 24.38 -11.50 16.28
CA ILE A 109 23.96 -12.24 15.07
C ILE A 109 24.22 -13.73 15.21
N ARG A 110 25.34 -14.12 15.82
CA ARG A 110 25.69 -15.54 16.05
C ARG A 110 24.69 -16.21 16.97
N SER A 111 24.29 -15.53 18.06
CA SER A 111 23.26 -16.03 18.97
C SER A 111 21.91 -16.20 18.28
N ALA A 112 21.55 -15.31 17.34
CA ALA A 112 20.32 -15.37 16.58
C ALA A 112 20.33 -16.53 15.57
N LEU A 113 21.41 -16.68 14.81
CA LEU A 113 21.60 -17.80 13.87
C LEU A 113 21.53 -19.16 14.58
N ALA A 114 22.17 -19.29 15.75
CA ALA A 114 22.18 -20.53 16.51
C ALA A 114 20.79 -21.01 16.96
N ALA A 115 19.80 -20.12 17.04
CA ALA A 115 18.41 -20.49 17.36
C ALA A 115 17.64 -21.05 16.15
N ILE A 116 18.12 -20.82 14.92
CA ILE A 116 17.44 -21.22 13.68
C ILE A 116 18.02 -22.56 13.19
N PRO A 117 17.21 -23.60 12.99
CA PRO A 117 17.67 -24.85 12.38
C PRO A 117 18.02 -24.67 10.90
N ALA A 118 19.23 -25.04 10.48
CA ALA A 118 19.70 -24.95 9.09
C ALA A 118 19.13 -26.07 8.18
N LYS A 119 17.81 -26.28 8.18
CA LYS A 119 17.17 -27.43 7.48
C LYS A 119 16.37 -27.03 6.23
N SER A 120 15.80 -25.83 6.23
CA SER A 120 15.03 -25.32 5.10
C SER A 120 15.93 -24.61 4.11
N TYR A 121 15.85 -24.98 2.83
CA TYR A 121 16.63 -24.32 1.78
C TYR A 121 16.25 -22.84 1.64
N SER A 122 14.96 -22.50 1.73
CA SER A 122 14.51 -21.11 1.63
C SER A 122 15.04 -20.27 2.78
N GLU A 123 14.92 -20.75 4.02
CA GLU A 123 15.45 -20.05 5.20
C GLU A 123 16.97 -19.94 5.14
N TRP A 124 17.65 -20.99 4.68
CA TRP A 124 19.11 -20.99 4.50
C TRP A 124 19.58 -19.91 3.53
N VAL A 125 18.92 -19.80 2.37
CA VAL A 125 19.17 -18.74 1.38
C VAL A 125 18.88 -17.36 1.96
N GLU A 126 17.74 -17.19 2.65
CA GLU A 126 17.37 -15.91 3.28
C GLU A 126 18.38 -15.47 4.35
N MET A 127 18.89 -16.38 5.18
CA MET A 127 19.91 -16.06 6.18
C MET A 127 21.24 -15.66 5.53
N GLY A 128 21.60 -16.32 4.43
CA GLY A 128 22.75 -15.93 3.61
C GLY A 128 22.61 -14.49 3.10
N MET A 129 21.46 -14.17 2.49
CA MET A 129 21.17 -12.81 2.00
C MET A 129 21.14 -11.77 3.13
N ALA A 130 20.57 -12.11 4.28
CA ALA A 130 20.48 -11.21 5.43
C ALA A 130 21.87 -10.84 5.98
N LEU A 131 22.77 -11.83 6.11
CA LEU A 131 24.15 -11.59 6.52
C LEU A 131 24.94 -10.86 5.43
N HIS A 132 24.80 -11.27 4.17
CA HIS A 132 25.44 -10.61 3.04
C HIS A 132 25.09 -9.12 2.96
N SER A 133 23.85 -8.75 3.30
CA SER A 133 23.39 -7.36 3.29
C SER A 133 24.15 -6.41 4.24
N THR A 134 24.88 -6.94 5.22
CA THR A 134 25.67 -6.10 6.14
C THR A 134 26.98 -5.61 5.53
N GLY A 135 27.48 -6.29 4.50
CA GLY A 135 28.82 -6.05 3.95
C GLY A 135 29.96 -6.38 4.92
N TRP A 136 29.67 -7.07 6.04
CA TRP A 136 30.67 -7.40 7.06
C TRP A 136 31.60 -8.51 6.59
N SER A 137 32.87 -8.41 6.99
CA SER A 137 33.88 -9.40 6.64
C SER A 137 33.59 -10.77 7.27
N CYS A 138 33.00 -10.79 8.47
CA CYS A 138 32.59 -12.03 9.15
C CYS A 138 31.30 -12.66 8.62
N ALA A 139 30.52 -11.97 7.77
CA ALA A 139 29.19 -12.44 7.35
C ALA A 139 29.24 -13.83 6.68
N ARG A 140 30.18 -14.03 5.73
CA ARG A 140 30.38 -15.32 5.04
C ARG A 140 30.85 -16.42 5.99
N PRO A 141 31.89 -16.21 6.85
CA PRO A 141 32.29 -17.17 7.88
C PRO A 141 31.17 -17.57 8.86
N GLU A 142 30.36 -16.62 9.36
CA GLU A 142 29.27 -16.93 10.28
C GLU A 142 28.17 -17.76 9.60
N TRP A 143 27.82 -17.42 8.35
CA TRP A 143 26.88 -18.21 7.56
C TRP A 143 27.41 -19.63 7.30
N ASP A 144 28.72 -19.78 7.03
CA ASP A 144 29.36 -21.08 6.84
C ASP A 144 29.24 -21.97 8.08
N GLY A 145 29.64 -21.42 9.23
CA GLY A 145 29.64 -22.13 10.51
C GLY A 145 28.25 -22.59 10.90
N TRP A 146 27.24 -21.72 10.68
CA TRP A 146 25.84 -22.09 10.88
C TRP A 146 25.36 -23.15 9.88
N SER A 147 25.72 -23.03 8.59
CA SER A 147 25.29 -23.96 7.54
C SER A 147 25.83 -25.38 7.76
N LYS A 148 27.03 -25.50 8.32
CA LYS A 148 27.66 -26.78 8.71
C LYS A 148 26.92 -27.55 9.81
N THR A 149 25.96 -26.93 10.49
CA THR A 149 25.09 -27.63 11.44
C THR A 149 24.05 -28.53 10.76
N SER A 150 23.87 -28.36 9.45
CA SER A 150 22.98 -29.16 8.62
C SER A 150 23.66 -30.44 8.14
N ASP A 151 22.91 -31.53 8.09
CA ASP A 151 23.30 -32.78 7.42
C ASP A 151 23.32 -32.64 5.88
N LYS A 152 22.70 -31.58 5.34
CA LYS A 152 22.64 -31.27 3.90
C LYS A 152 23.72 -30.28 3.43
N TYR A 153 24.68 -29.93 4.28
CA TYR A 153 25.72 -28.97 3.94
C TYR A 153 26.60 -29.46 2.79
N ASP A 154 26.76 -28.62 1.77
CA ASP A 154 27.67 -28.84 0.65
C ASP A 154 28.48 -27.56 0.39
N PRO A 155 29.82 -27.58 0.49
CA PRO A 155 30.65 -26.39 0.35
C PRO A 155 30.57 -25.75 -1.04
N ALA A 156 30.41 -26.55 -2.11
CA ALA A 156 30.30 -26.01 -3.47
C ALA A 156 28.97 -25.25 -3.68
N THR A 157 27.87 -25.79 -3.16
CA THR A 157 26.55 -25.13 -3.14
C THR A 157 26.57 -23.86 -2.30
N GLN A 158 27.29 -23.87 -1.16
CA GLN A 158 27.46 -22.70 -0.30
C GLN A 158 28.13 -21.53 -1.04
N ASP A 159 29.28 -21.78 -1.69
CA ASP A 159 30.04 -20.74 -2.38
C ASP A 159 29.32 -20.21 -3.62
N SER A 160 28.76 -21.11 -4.43
CA SER A 160 27.98 -20.72 -5.61
C SER A 160 26.75 -19.89 -5.23
N THR A 161 26.06 -20.23 -4.14
CA THR A 161 24.92 -19.45 -3.65
C THR A 161 25.34 -18.09 -3.12
N TRP A 162 26.41 -18.00 -2.32
CA TRP A 162 26.90 -16.70 -1.80
C TRP A 162 27.19 -15.71 -2.92
N ASN A 163 27.92 -16.17 -3.95
CA ASN A 163 28.30 -15.34 -5.09
C ASN A 163 27.09 -14.91 -5.95
N SER A 164 25.95 -15.61 -5.86
CA SER A 164 24.73 -15.25 -6.57
C SER A 164 24.01 -14.03 -5.97
N PHE A 165 24.30 -13.69 -4.71
CA PHE A 165 23.64 -12.61 -4.01
C PHE A 165 23.98 -11.23 -4.58
N ASP A 166 25.18 -11.06 -5.14
CA ASP A 166 25.63 -9.83 -5.80
C ASP A 166 24.95 -9.56 -7.15
N GLN A 167 24.50 -10.61 -7.85
CA GLN A 167 24.02 -10.50 -9.24
C GLN A 167 22.49 -10.49 -9.35
N SER A 168 21.77 -11.15 -8.43
CA SER A 168 20.31 -11.28 -8.52
C SER A 168 19.59 -11.55 -7.19
N GLY A 169 20.27 -12.10 -6.18
CA GLY A 169 19.61 -12.66 -5.00
C GLY A 169 18.82 -11.67 -4.15
N ASN A 170 19.33 -10.44 -3.97
CA ASN A 170 18.67 -9.39 -3.18
C ASN A 170 18.62 -8.05 -3.94
N ALA A 171 18.36 -8.08 -5.25
CA ALA A 171 18.39 -6.89 -6.11
C ALA A 171 17.42 -5.78 -5.66
N ALA A 172 16.36 -6.13 -4.93
CA ALA A 172 15.39 -5.18 -4.37
C ALA A 172 15.69 -4.78 -2.90
N GLY A 173 16.77 -5.27 -2.29
CA GLY A 173 17.15 -4.98 -0.91
C GLY A 173 16.10 -5.39 0.14
N LYS A 174 15.26 -6.38 -0.18
CA LYS A 174 14.11 -6.76 0.67
C LYS A 174 14.55 -7.51 1.92
N ILE A 175 15.60 -8.33 1.81
CA ILE A 175 16.12 -9.12 2.92
C ILE A 175 17.29 -8.34 3.53
N THR A 176 17.21 -8.10 4.84
CA THR A 176 18.23 -7.37 5.61
C THR A 176 18.53 -8.12 6.89
N LEU A 177 19.49 -7.65 7.69
CA LEU A 177 19.78 -8.21 9.01
C LEU A 177 18.54 -8.30 9.93
N GLY A 178 17.53 -7.44 9.71
CA GLY A 178 16.25 -7.54 10.42
C GLY A 178 15.48 -8.83 10.15
N SER A 179 15.63 -9.42 8.96
CA SER A 179 15.00 -10.70 8.58
C SER A 179 15.56 -11.86 9.40
N LEU A 180 16.88 -11.88 9.63
CA LEU A 180 17.53 -12.84 10.54
C LEU A 180 16.93 -12.78 11.94
N PHE A 181 16.87 -11.58 12.54
CA PHE A 181 16.32 -11.43 13.90
C PHE A 181 14.82 -11.75 13.97
N HIS A 182 14.06 -11.46 12.91
CA HIS A 182 12.66 -11.83 12.84
C HIS A 182 12.48 -13.36 12.85
N LEU A 183 13.22 -14.06 11.99
CA LEU A 183 13.14 -15.52 11.91
C LEU A 183 13.65 -16.18 13.20
N ALA A 184 14.77 -15.70 13.76
CA ALA A 184 15.29 -16.20 15.04
C ALA A 184 14.23 -16.10 16.16
N LYS A 185 13.51 -14.97 16.26
CA LYS A 185 12.41 -14.81 17.23
C LYS A 185 11.27 -15.81 17.02
N LYS A 186 10.96 -16.16 15.76
CA LYS A 186 9.96 -17.20 15.44
C LYS A 186 10.40 -18.58 15.97
N TYR A 187 11.70 -18.83 16.03
CA TYR A 187 12.29 -20.00 16.67
C TYR A 187 12.55 -19.84 18.18
N GLY A 188 12.05 -18.77 18.81
CA GLY A 188 12.14 -18.54 20.25
C GLY A 188 13.39 -17.81 20.73
N TRP A 189 14.20 -17.25 19.82
CA TRP A 189 15.35 -16.43 20.20
C TRP A 189 14.92 -15.15 20.94
N VAL A 190 15.64 -14.84 22.02
CA VAL A 190 15.48 -13.62 22.81
C VAL A 190 16.79 -12.84 22.77
N ASP A 191 16.70 -11.59 22.33
CA ASP A 191 17.86 -10.68 22.27
C ASP A 191 18.23 -10.18 23.67
N THR A 192 19.11 -10.90 24.37
CA THR A 192 19.54 -10.59 25.75
C THR A 192 20.38 -9.31 25.86
N SER A 193 20.88 -8.78 24.74
CA SER A 193 21.55 -7.47 24.72
C SER A 193 20.60 -6.31 25.03
N VAL A 194 19.30 -6.51 24.78
CA VAL A 194 18.23 -5.56 25.06
C VAL A 194 17.61 -5.89 26.43
N PRO A 195 17.50 -4.96 27.37
CA PRO A 195 16.84 -5.25 28.65
C PRO A 195 15.38 -5.72 28.46
N GLU A 196 14.90 -6.63 29.32
CA GLU A 196 13.56 -7.23 29.19
C GLU A 196 12.45 -6.18 29.15
N TYR A 197 12.51 -5.16 30.02
CA TYR A 197 11.50 -4.09 30.01
C TYR A 197 11.44 -3.35 28.66
N VAL A 198 12.58 -3.17 27.99
CA VAL A 198 12.64 -2.54 26.67
C VAL A 198 12.00 -3.43 25.62
N ARG A 199 12.27 -4.75 25.66
CA ARG A 199 11.63 -5.72 24.76
C ARG A 199 10.11 -5.74 24.95
N GLN A 200 9.64 -5.74 26.18
CA GLN A 200 8.20 -5.74 26.52
C GLN A 200 7.49 -4.51 25.95
N PHE A 201 8.02 -3.31 26.19
CA PHE A 201 7.42 -2.11 25.61
C PHE A 201 7.57 -2.07 24.08
N ASN A 202 8.72 -2.44 23.53
CA ASN A 202 8.91 -2.51 22.07
C ASN A 202 8.00 -3.53 21.38
N ALA A 203 7.46 -4.53 22.09
CA ALA A 203 6.53 -5.49 21.51
C ALA A 203 5.22 -4.85 21.04
N GLY A 204 4.75 -3.80 21.72
CA GLY A 204 3.49 -3.13 21.39
C GLY A 204 3.59 -1.64 21.12
N TYR A 205 4.65 -0.97 21.59
CA TYR A 205 4.77 0.48 21.59
C TYR A 205 5.92 0.99 20.73
N PHE A 206 5.74 2.19 20.18
CA PHE A 206 6.76 2.99 19.53
C PHE A 206 6.46 4.48 19.70
N VAL A 207 7.40 5.36 19.35
CA VAL A 207 7.14 6.80 19.22
C VAL A 207 7.30 7.21 17.77
N SER A 208 6.44 8.10 17.32
CA SER A 208 6.57 8.74 16.01
C SER A 208 6.08 10.18 16.08
N ASN A 209 6.47 10.99 15.11
CA ASN A 209 5.79 12.25 14.84
C ASN A 209 4.46 12.00 14.11
N GLU A 210 3.40 12.68 14.52
CA GLU A 210 2.13 12.80 13.79
C GLU A 210 1.63 14.24 13.92
N GLY A 211 1.46 14.93 12.79
CA GLY A 211 0.99 16.32 12.78
C GLY A 211 1.94 17.32 13.47
N GLY A 212 3.25 17.06 13.51
CA GLY A 212 4.22 17.92 14.19
C GLY A 212 4.42 17.59 15.68
N HIS A 213 3.63 16.67 16.24
CA HIS A 213 3.69 16.28 17.64
C HIS A 213 4.27 14.87 17.81
N ALA A 214 5.26 14.73 18.68
CA ALA A 214 5.74 13.41 19.10
C ALA A 214 4.67 12.73 19.98
N ARG A 215 4.26 11.52 19.61
CA ARG A 215 3.29 10.71 20.36
C ARG A 215 3.77 9.29 20.55
N ILE A 216 3.32 8.64 21.62
CA ILE A 216 3.53 7.21 21.85
C ILE A 216 2.38 6.47 21.19
N PHE A 217 2.68 5.55 20.28
CA PHE A 217 1.69 4.72 19.60
C PHE A 217 1.73 3.30 20.15
N ARG A 218 0.56 2.72 20.35
CA ARG A 218 0.36 1.29 20.60
C ARG A 218 -0.27 0.64 19.38
N GLU A 219 0.31 -0.48 18.97
CA GLU A 219 -0.33 -1.43 18.08
C GLU A 219 -1.38 -2.23 18.85
N GLU A 220 -2.64 -2.16 18.43
CA GLU A 220 -3.75 -2.85 19.09
C GLU A 220 -4.62 -3.57 18.07
N ASP A 221 -4.94 -4.84 18.32
CA ASP A 221 -5.86 -5.60 17.49
C ASP A 221 -7.31 -5.31 17.93
N ASP A 222 -8.07 -4.65 17.06
CA ASP A 222 -9.48 -4.39 17.26
C ASP A 222 -10.28 -5.66 16.94
N GLN A 223 -10.79 -6.31 17.97
CA GLN A 223 -11.52 -7.59 17.84
C GLN A 223 -12.86 -7.44 17.09
N ILE A 224 -13.46 -6.25 17.10
CA ILE A 224 -14.74 -5.98 16.45
C ILE A 224 -14.52 -5.79 14.96
N LEU A 225 -13.57 -4.92 14.61
CA LEU A 225 -13.23 -4.60 13.23
C LEU A 225 -12.29 -5.65 12.60
N LYS A 226 -11.78 -6.60 13.40
CA LYS A 226 -10.77 -7.60 13.02
C LYS A 226 -9.58 -6.98 12.29
N ARG A 227 -9.12 -5.83 12.79
CA ARG A 227 -8.03 -5.06 12.19
C ARG A 227 -7.06 -4.55 13.25
N ARG A 228 -5.79 -4.41 12.90
CA ARG A 228 -4.85 -3.71 13.76
C ARG A 228 -5.07 -2.20 13.61
N ARG A 229 -5.01 -1.47 14.72
CA ARG A 229 -5.10 -0.01 14.76
C ARG A 229 -3.98 0.58 15.58
N LEU A 230 -3.71 1.87 15.35
CA LEU A 230 -2.77 2.64 16.15
C LEU A 230 -3.50 3.52 17.15
N VAL A 231 -3.26 3.25 18.44
CA VAL A 231 -3.74 4.09 19.54
C VAL A 231 -2.62 5.02 19.96
N ALA A 232 -2.85 6.33 19.86
CA ALA A 232 -1.89 7.34 20.28
C ALA A 232 -2.12 7.74 21.74
N PHE A 233 -1.04 7.90 22.50
CA PHE A 233 -1.02 8.33 23.88
C PHE A 233 -0.21 9.61 24.02
N HIS A 234 -0.71 10.51 24.88
CA HIS A 234 0.13 11.54 25.49
C HIS A 234 1.07 10.90 26.52
N LYS A 235 2.20 11.54 26.78
CA LYS A 235 3.24 11.02 27.68
C LYS A 235 2.68 10.76 29.08
N GLU A 236 1.91 11.69 29.63
CA GLU A 236 1.34 11.60 30.97
C GLU A 236 0.39 10.40 31.10
N SER A 237 -0.48 10.21 30.11
CA SER A 237 -1.41 9.06 30.08
C SER A 237 -0.68 7.73 29.95
N PHE A 238 0.35 7.67 29.11
CA PHE A 238 1.19 6.48 28.96
C PHE A 238 1.92 6.13 30.26
N LEU A 239 2.54 7.11 30.91
CA LEU A 239 3.23 6.91 32.18
C LEU A 239 2.27 6.49 33.30
N LEU A 240 1.08 7.10 33.37
CA LEU A 240 0.06 6.73 34.35
C LEU A 240 -0.41 5.28 34.15
N GLN A 241 -0.68 4.88 32.91
CA GLN A 241 -1.15 3.52 32.59
C GLN A 241 -0.15 2.43 33.04
N HIS A 242 1.15 2.73 33.00
CA HIS A 242 2.23 1.79 33.32
C HIS A 242 2.95 2.13 34.62
N ALA A 243 2.35 2.97 35.48
CA ALA A 243 2.98 3.45 36.71
C ALA A 243 3.30 2.32 37.70
N ASN A 244 2.57 1.21 37.63
CA ASN A 244 2.77 0.01 38.46
C ASN A 244 3.85 -0.94 37.95
N GLN A 245 4.50 -0.67 36.81
CA GLN A 245 5.56 -1.49 36.25
C GLN A 245 6.93 -0.90 36.59
N HIS A 246 7.80 -1.70 37.20
CA HIS A 246 9.14 -1.27 37.61
C HIS A 246 10.22 -2.21 37.05
N THR A 247 11.43 -1.68 36.92
CA THR A 247 12.61 -2.42 36.46
C THR A 247 13.83 -2.00 37.27
N THR A 248 14.85 -2.85 37.34
CA THR A 248 16.08 -2.57 38.08
C THR A 248 17.14 -2.05 37.11
N ILE A 249 17.63 -0.83 37.36
CA ILE A 249 18.71 -0.20 36.58
C ILE A 249 19.81 0.20 37.54
N ASN A 250 21.02 -0.34 37.36
CA ASN A 250 22.17 -0.12 38.24
C ASN A 250 21.83 -0.38 39.72
N GLY A 251 21.14 -1.49 40.00
CA GLY A 251 20.75 -1.89 41.36
C GLY A 251 19.60 -1.10 41.99
N SER A 252 19.07 -0.07 41.31
CA SER A 252 17.95 0.73 41.81
C SER A 252 16.65 0.43 41.06
N SER A 253 15.54 0.33 41.79
CA SER A 253 14.20 0.21 41.20
C SER A 253 13.78 1.53 40.55
N LYS A 254 13.35 1.48 39.29
CA LYS A 254 12.86 2.63 38.52
C LYS A 254 11.58 2.29 37.76
N PRO A 255 10.68 3.26 37.50
CA PRO A 255 9.51 3.04 36.66
C PRO A 255 9.91 2.61 35.24
N ALA A 256 9.39 1.47 34.79
CA ALA A 256 9.82 0.82 33.55
C ALA A 256 9.47 1.65 32.30
N ALA A 257 8.27 2.25 32.26
CA ALA A 257 7.83 3.10 31.16
C ALA A 257 8.70 4.36 31.01
N GLN A 258 9.06 5.00 32.12
CA GLN A 258 9.95 6.16 32.12
C GLN A 258 11.36 5.78 31.65
N ALA A 259 11.86 4.63 32.10
CA ALA A 259 13.15 4.11 31.63
C ALA A 259 13.13 3.77 30.14
N TRP A 260 12.02 3.23 29.62
CA TRP A 260 11.86 2.90 28.20
C TRP A 260 11.87 4.14 27.32
N LEU A 261 11.18 5.22 27.72
CA LEU A 261 11.14 6.47 26.96
C LEU A 261 12.53 7.03 26.63
N GLY A 262 13.49 6.87 27.55
CA GLY A 262 14.88 7.32 27.38
C GLY A 262 15.86 6.26 26.88
N HIS A 263 15.41 5.05 26.56
CA HIS A 263 16.31 3.97 26.14
C HIS A 263 16.70 4.10 24.66
N PRO A 264 17.98 3.92 24.27
CA PRO A 264 18.44 4.10 22.88
C PRO A 264 17.81 3.11 21.90
N GLN A 265 17.49 1.89 22.36
CA GLN A 265 16.82 0.88 21.54
C GLN A 265 15.28 0.96 21.59
N ARG A 266 14.71 2.05 22.11
CA ARG A 266 13.27 2.28 22.02
C ARG A 266 12.85 2.42 20.55
N ARG A 267 11.80 1.71 20.13
CA ARG A 267 11.22 1.88 18.78
C ARG A 267 10.82 3.34 18.56
N THR A 268 11.47 3.97 17.58
CA THR A 268 11.22 5.35 17.17
C THR A 268 11.18 5.37 15.66
N PHE A 269 10.19 6.07 15.11
CA PHE A 269 10.04 6.25 13.67
C PHE A 269 9.88 7.74 13.37
N ASP A 270 10.36 8.15 12.20
CA ASP A 270 10.29 9.56 11.79
C ASP A 270 8.85 9.93 11.42
N ARG A 271 8.18 9.06 10.64
CA ARG A 271 6.79 9.22 10.23
C ARG A 271 6.02 7.91 10.27
N ILE A 272 4.69 8.02 10.30
CA ILE A 272 3.78 6.91 10.01
C ILE A 272 3.32 7.05 8.56
N THR A 273 3.67 6.08 7.72
CA THR A 273 3.38 6.06 6.28
C THR A 273 2.50 4.87 5.91
N PHE A 274 1.88 4.92 4.74
CA PHE A 274 1.19 3.80 4.14
C PHE A 274 1.78 3.56 2.75
N THR A 275 2.50 2.46 2.59
CA THR A 275 3.15 2.07 1.33
C THR A 275 2.81 0.61 1.02
N PRO A 276 1.60 0.34 0.50
CA PRO A 276 1.11 -1.02 0.31
C PRO A 276 1.93 -1.78 -0.73
N GLY A 277 2.28 -3.04 -0.45
CA GLY A 277 3.12 -3.87 -1.34
C GLY A 277 4.57 -3.41 -1.50
N GLN A 278 4.99 -2.36 -0.80
CA GLN A 278 6.34 -1.79 -0.86
C GLN A 278 6.96 -1.67 0.54
N ASN A 279 8.28 -1.53 0.57
CA ASN A 279 8.99 -1.16 1.78
C ASN A 279 8.78 0.34 2.04
N ALA A 280 8.57 0.70 3.30
CA ALA A 280 8.58 2.12 3.68
C ALA A 280 10.01 2.68 3.58
N PRO A 281 10.15 4.01 3.45
CA PRO A 281 11.44 4.67 3.64
C PRO A 281 12.10 4.28 4.96
N ALA A 282 13.43 4.38 5.02
CA ALA A 282 14.18 4.09 6.23
C ALA A 282 13.62 4.89 7.42
N ASN A 283 13.49 4.23 8.57
CA ASN A 283 12.92 4.77 9.81
C ASN A 283 11.46 5.24 9.77
N ASP A 284 10.72 5.02 8.67
CA ASP A 284 9.27 5.25 8.66
C ASP A 284 8.51 3.98 9.09
N TYR A 285 7.43 4.18 9.85
CA TYR A 285 6.54 3.10 10.25
C TYR A 285 5.50 2.86 9.15
N ASN A 286 5.62 1.73 8.44
CA ASN A 286 4.63 1.33 7.45
C ASN A 286 3.36 0.78 8.11
N LEU A 287 2.19 1.31 7.72
CA LEU A 287 0.88 0.78 8.09
C LEU A 287 0.52 -0.50 7.33
N TRP A 288 1.12 -0.73 6.15
CA TRP A 288 0.90 -1.97 5.40
C TRP A 288 1.41 -3.19 6.17
N ARG A 289 0.56 -4.22 6.31
CA ARG A 289 0.88 -5.49 6.99
C ARG A 289 0.84 -6.69 6.05
N GLY A 290 0.74 -6.46 4.75
CA GLY A 290 0.55 -7.53 3.77
C GLY A 290 -0.91 -7.91 3.58
N PHE A 291 -1.14 -8.86 2.67
CA PHE A 291 -2.42 -9.51 2.51
C PHE A 291 -2.71 -10.42 3.71
N SER A 292 -3.98 -10.75 3.93
CA SER A 292 -4.35 -11.67 5.03
C SER A 292 -4.10 -13.14 4.71
N VAL A 293 -3.71 -13.42 3.47
CA VAL A 293 -3.47 -14.76 2.93
C VAL A 293 -2.12 -14.82 2.24
N GLU A 294 -1.51 -16.00 2.26
CA GLU A 294 -0.35 -16.31 1.45
C GLU A 294 -0.80 -16.92 0.11
N ALA A 295 -0.07 -16.60 -0.96
CA ALA A 295 -0.38 -17.11 -2.28
C ALA A 295 0.11 -18.56 -2.40
N HIS A 296 -0.80 -19.46 -2.80
CA HIS A 296 -0.46 -20.85 -3.08
C HIS A 296 -1.12 -21.31 -4.39
N PRO A 297 -0.45 -22.17 -5.18
CA PRO A 297 -1.10 -22.85 -6.29
C PRO A 297 -2.34 -23.62 -5.79
N GLY A 298 -3.47 -23.47 -6.48
CA GLY A 298 -4.72 -24.10 -6.04
C GLY A 298 -5.84 -23.95 -7.05
N ASN A 299 -6.91 -24.72 -6.82
CA ASN A 299 -8.11 -24.67 -7.64
C ASN A 299 -9.08 -23.63 -7.07
N TRP A 300 -9.46 -22.65 -7.89
CA TRP A 300 -10.43 -21.60 -7.58
C TRP A 300 -11.54 -21.52 -8.63
N SER A 301 -11.79 -22.62 -9.37
CA SER A 301 -12.74 -22.69 -10.49
C SER A 301 -14.14 -22.20 -10.13
N LEU A 302 -14.61 -22.45 -8.90
CA LEU A 302 -15.92 -22.02 -8.43
C LEU A 302 -16.04 -20.49 -8.39
N LEU A 303 -15.03 -19.78 -7.88
CA LEU A 303 -15.05 -18.32 -7.88
C LEU A 303 -14.89 -17.77 -9.30
N ARG A 304 -14.01 -18.39 -10.11
CA ARG A 304 -13.86 -18.03 -11.53
C ARG A 304 -15.17 -18.14 -12.30
N GLN A 305 -15.87 -19.26 -12.13
CA GLN A 305 -17.16 -19.51 -12.77
C GLN A 305 -18.22 -18.53 -12.26
N HIS A 306 -18.26 -18.24 -10.96
CA HIS A 306 -19.16 -17.24 -10.40
C HIS A 306 -18.93 -15.86 -11.03
N ILE A 307 -17.68 -15.46 -11.25
CA ILE A 307 -17.38 -14.18 -11.92
C ILE A 307 -17.88 -14.22 -13.37
N ALA A 308 -17.55 -15.27 -14.14
CA ALA A 308 -17.94 -15.38 -15.54
C ALA A 308 -19.47 -15.43 -15.73
N ASP A 309 -20.14 -16.35 -15.05
CA ASP A 309 -21.54 -16.69 -15.31
C ASP A 309 -22.50 -15.75 -14.59
N ILE A 310 -22.14 -15.29 -13.39
CA ILE A 310 -23.05 -14.53 -12.51
C ILE A 310 -22.72 -13.03 -12.51
N VAL A 311 -21.47 -12.66 -12.28
CA VAL A 311 -21.07 -11.23 -12.24
C VAL A 311 -21.08 -10.63 -13.65
N CYS A 312 -20.51 -11.36 -14.62
CA CYS A 312 -20.35 -10.89 -15.99
C CYS A 312 -21.47 -11.38 -16.91
N HIS A 313 -22.39 -12.23 -16.43
CA HIS A 313 -23.51 -12.78 -17.20
C HIS A 313 -23.08 -13.45 -18.52
N GLY A 314 -21.98 -14.20 -18.49
CA GLY A 314 -21.39 -14.87 -19.66
C GLY A 314 -20.68 -13.92 -20.65
N ASN A 315 -20.57 -12.63 -20.35
CA ASN A 315 -19.87 -11.68 -21.20
C ASN A 315 -18.34 -11.80 -21.02
N ALA A 316 -17.64 -12.28 -22.05
CA ALA A 316 -16.20 -12.48 -22.03
C ALA A 316 -15.41 -11.19 -21.81
N ALA A 317 -15.79 -10.09 -22.46
CA ALA A 317 -15.08 -8.81 -22.31
C ALA A 317 -15.18 -8.25 -20.89
N HIS A 318 -16.36 -8.36 -20.26
CA HIS A 318 -16.51 -7.99 -18.85
C HIS A 318 -15.72 -8.92 -17.93
N PHE A 319 -15.69 -10.22 -18.22
CA PHE A 319 -14.92 -11.19 -17.45
C PHE A 319 -13.43 -10.84 -17.48
N ASP A 320 -12.87 -10.62 -18.67
CA ASP A 320 -11.45 -10.27 -18.84
C ASP A 320 -11.12 -8.95 -18.11
N TYR A 321 -12.00 -7.96 -18.18
CA TYR A 321 -11.84 -6.70 -17.47
C TYR A 321 -11.84 -6.89 -15.95
N VAL A 322 -12.82 -7.61 -15.39
CA VAL A 322 -12.90 -7.88 -13.95
C VAL A 322 -11.67 -8.67 -13.48
N MET A 323 -11.21 -9.65 -14.27
CA MET A 323 -9.99 -10.39 -13.97
C MET A 323 -8.75 -9.50 -13.98
N GLY A 324 -8.61 -8.62 -14.96
CA GLY A 324 -7.51 -7.64 -15.03
C GLY A 324 -7.54 -6.65 -13.87
N TRP A 325 -8.72 -6.15 -13.50
CA TRP A 325 -8.91 -5.27 -12.34
C TRP A 325 -8.51 -5.96 -11.04
N MET A 326 -8.94 -7.22 -10.81
CA MET A 326 -8.54 -8.00 -9.63
C MET A 326 -7.02 -8.24 -9.60
N ALA A 327 -6.43 -8.62 -10.73
CA ALA A 327 -5.00 -8.87 -10.83
C ALA A 327 -4.19 -7.61 -10.54
N SER A 328 -4.61 -6.46 -11.08
CA SER A 328 -3.97 -5.16 -10.84
C SER A 328 -3.98 -4.80 -9.36
N ALA A 329 -5.13 -4.93 -8.69
CA ALA A 329 -5.26 -4.61 -7.27
C ALA A 329 -4.32 -5.46 -6.37
N ILE A 330 -4.12 -6.73 -6.72
CA ILE A 330 -3.25 -7.65 -5.97
C ILE A 330 -1.77 -7.44 -6.30
N GLN A 331 -1.41 -7.24 -7.57
CA GLN A 331 -0.03 -7.14 -8.01
C GLN A 331 0.56 -5.73 -7.79
N PHE A 332 -0.28 -4.70 -7.83
CA PHE A 332 0.11 -3.30 -7.71
C PHE A 332 -0.74 -2.56 -6.66
N PRO A 333 -0.77 -3.02 -5.39
CA PRO A 333 -1.61 -2.39 -4.36
C PRO A 333 -1.15 -0.97 -3.99
N ASN A 334 0.04 -0.55 -4.44
CA ASN A 334 0.58 0.81 -4.35
C ASN A 334 0.12 1.75 -5.48
N ARG A 335 -0.79 1.33 -6.34
CA ARG A 335 -1.39 2.18 -7.35
C ARG A 335 -2.83 2.47 -6.94
N ALA A 336 -3.28 3.70 -7.15
CA ALA A 336 -4.70 3.99 -7.06
C ALA A 336 -5.45 3.14 -8.10
N GLY A 337 -6.61 2.61 -7.73
CA GLY A 337 -7.40 1.78 -8.62
C GLY A 337 -8.01 2.58 -9.77
N GLU A 338 -8.20 3.90 -9.59
CA GLU A 338 -8.75 4.90 -10.54
C GLU A 338 -10.15 4.57 -11.11
N VAL A 339 -10.66 3.37 -10.85
CA VAL A 339 -11.93 2.83 -11.31
C VAL A 339 -12.64 2.16 -10.14
N ALA A 340 -13.93 2.46 -10.01
CA ALA A 340 -14.85 1.76 -9.11
C ALA A 340 -15.67 0.71 -9.87
N LEU A 341 -15.63 -0.55 -9.45
CA LEU A 341 -16.44 -1.61 -10.06
C LEU A 341 -17.87 -1.59 -9.52
N VAL A 342 -18.83 -1.23 -10.38
CA VAL A 342 -20.25 -1.20 -10.01
C VAL A 342 -20.96 -2.47 -10.47
N ILE A 343 -21.28 -3.37 -9.54
CA ILE A 343 -22.01 -4.61 -9.81
C ILE A 343 -23.49 -4.40 -9.48
N ARG A 344 -24.37 -4.43 -10.51
CA ARG A 344 -25.82 -4.28 -10.35
C ARG A 344 -26.55 -5.59 -10.61
N GLY A 345 -27.62 -5.84 -9.88
CA GLY A 345 -28.48 -7.00 -10.08
C GLY A 345 -29.53 -7.16 -8.98
N GLY A 346 -30.36 -8.21 -9.06
CA GLY A 346 -31.36 -8.51 -8.03
C GLY A 346 -30.76 -8.77 -6.64
N ARG A 347 -31.59 -8.72 -5.59
CA ARG A 347 -31.19 -9.21 -4.26
C ARG A 347 -30.94 -10.72 -4.33
N GLY A 348 -29.90 -11.19 -3.64
CA GLY A 348 -29.59 -12.62 -3.56
C GLY A 348 -28.87 -13.22 -4.78
N THR A 349 -28.50 -12.43 -5.79
CA THR A 349 -27.82 -12.93 -7.00
C THR A 349 -26.31 -13.18 -6.82
N GLY A 350 -25.78 -13.11 -5.59
CA GLY A 350 -24.37 -13.43 -5.32
C GLY A 350 -23.35 -12.32 -5.63
N LYS A 351 -23.79 -11.07 -5.86
CA LYS A 351 -22.90 -9.91 -6.09
C LYS A 351 -21.86 -9.71 -4.98
N GLY A 352 -22.30 -9.85 -3.73
CA GLY A 352 -21.42 -9.74 -2.56
C GLY A 352 -20.39 -10.87 -2.42
N THR A 353 -20.45 -11.93 -3.24
CA THR A 353 -19.45 -13.01 -3.17
C THR A 353 -18.08 -12.54 -3.67
N LEU A 354 -18.02 -11.80 -4.79
CA LEU A 354 -16.77 -11.23 -5.28
C LEU A 354 -16.20 -10.21 -4.30
N ALA A 355 -17.03 -9.27 -3.82
CA ALA A 355 -16.62 -8.28 -2.82
C ALA A 355 -16.06 -8.94 -1.54
N ARG A 356 -16.76 -9.94 -0.98
CA ARG A 356 -16.27 -10.68 0.20
C ARG A 356 -14.96 -11.42 -0.06
N ALA A 357 -14.78 -11.98 -1.25
CA ALA A 357 -13.52 -12.63 -1.62
C ALA A 357 -12.37 -11.60 -1.61
N MET A 358 -12.55 -10.45 -2.27
CA MET A 358 -11.56 -9.37 -2.29
C MET A 358 -11.27 -8.82 -0.89
N LEU A 359 -12.31 -8.49 -0.10
CA LEU A 359 -12.15 -8.04 1.28
C LEU A 359 -11.38 -9.05 2.14
N ARG A 360 -11.61 -10.36 1.92
CA ARG A 360 -10.85 -11.40 2.61
C ARG A 360 -9.38 -11.34 2.20
N LEU A 361 -9.04 -11.22 0.92
CA LEU A 361 -7.64 -11.12 0.47
C LEU A 361 -6.91 -9.94 1.13
N PHE A 362 -7.54 -8.76 1.14
CA PHE A 362 -6.95 -7.54 1.70
C PHE A 362 -6.99 -7.49 3.24
N GLY A 363 -7.84 -8.27 3.89
CA GLY A 363 -7.92 -8.36 5.35
C GLY A 363 -8.15 -7.01 6.01
N GLN A 364 -7.22 -6.60 6.87
CA GLN A 364 -7.29 -5.29 7.55
C GLN A 364 -7.24 -4.09 6.59
N HIS A 365 -6.70 -4.28 5.37
CA HIS A 365 -6.66 -3.27 4.32
C HIS A 365 -7.90 -3.32 3.41
N GLY A 366 -8.84 -4.22 3.70
CA GLY A 366 -10.16 -4.29 3.07
C GLY A 366 -11.23 -3.76 4.02
N MET A 367 -12.12 -2.92 3.51
CA MET A 367 -13.20 -2.33 4.30
C MET A 367 -14.54 -2.44 3.59
N GLN A 368 -15.57 -2.83 4.34
CA GLN A 368 -16.95 -2.73 3.89
C GLN A 368 -17.66 -1.57 4.60
N ILE A 369 -18.29 -0.70 3.83
CA ILE A 369 -19.08 0.43 4.35
C ILE A 369 -20.54 0.25 3.99
N ASN A 370 -21.36 0.20 5.04
CA ASN A 370 -22.82 0.02 4.94
C ASN A 370 -23.60 1.29 5.31
N ASN A 371 -22.93 2.35 5.80
CA ASN A 371 -23.57 3.60 6.21
C ASN A 371 -22.77 4.81 5.71
N GLY A 372 -23.45 5.74 5.04
CA GLY A 372 -22.91 6.98 4.49
C GLY A 372 -22.01 7.77 5.44
N LYS A 373 -22.38 7.81 6.72
CA LYS A 373 -21.65 8.57 7.75
C LYS A 373 -20.22 8.07 8.02
N HIS A 374 -19.91 6.83 7.66
CA HIS A 374 -18.53 6.34 7.76
C HIS A 374 -17.64 6.91 6.66
N LEU A 375 -18.20 7.29 5.51
CA LEU A 375 -17.47 7.98 4.44
C LEU A 375 -17.49 9.49 4.61
N THR A 376 -18.64 10.07 4.97
CA THR A 376 -18.83 11.53 5.01
C THR A 376 -18.55 12.17 6.36
N GLY A 377 -18.38 11.38 7.42
CA GLY A 377 -18.15 11.90 8.76
C GLY A 377 -16.75 12.49 8.94
N ASN A 378 -16.62 13.44 9.87
CA ASN A 378 -15.36 14.12 10.19
C ASN A 378 -14.26 13.19 10.74
N PHE A 379 -14.54 11.92 11.04
CA PHE A 379 -13.54 10.98 11.56
C PHE A 379 -13.33 9.81 10.60
N ASN A 380 -12.38 9.99 9.68
CA ASN A 380 -12.09 9.08 8.57
C ASN A 380 -10.74 8.34 8.72
N SER A 381 -10.11 8.40 9.90
CA SER A 381 -8.85 7.68 10.21
C SER A 381 -8.85 6.19 9.88
N HIS A 382 -10.02 5.57 9.77
CA HIS A 382 -10.18 4.19 9.38
C HIS A 382 -9.90 3.93 7.90
N LEU A 383 -9.96 4.95 7.04
CA LEU A 383 -9.65 4.87 5.62
C LEU A 383 -8.14 4.98 5.34
N ARG A 384 -7.36 5.56 6.26
CA ARG A 384 -5.92 5.86 6.10
C ARG A 384 -5.07 4.68 5.64
N ASP A 385 -5.44 3.47 6.03
CA ASP A 385 -4.74 2.23 5.73
C ASP A 385 -5.58 1.25 4.89
N CYS A 386 -6.57 1.74 4.15
CA CYS A 386 -7.43 0.92 3.30
C CYS A 386 -6.95 0.93 1.84
N VAL A 387 -7.00 -0.23 1.19
CA VAL A 387 -6.76 -0.43 -0.25
C VAL A 387 -8.04 -0.90 -0.92
N MET A 388 -8.76 -1.88 -0.36
CA MET A 388 -9.99 -2.41 -0.97
C MET A 388 -11.23 -1.88 -0.27
N LEU A 389 -12.03 -1.06 -0.93
CA LEU A 389 -13.23 -0.47 -0.34
C LEU A 389 -14.51 -0.99 -1.01
N ASN A 390 -15.30 -1.79 -0.31
CA ASN A 390 -16.62 -2.21 -0.77
C ASN A 390 -17.72 -1.33 -0.17
N VAL A 391 -18.60 -0.77 -1.00
CA VAL A 391 -19.74 0.05 -0.58
C VAL A 391 -21.05 -0.63 -0.97
N ASP A 392 -21.96 -0.77 -0.01
CA ASP A 392 -23.25 -1.45 -0.23
C ASP A 392 -24.22 -0.63 -1.11
N GLU A 393 -25.07 -1.29 -1.90
CA GLU A 393 -26.04 -0.67 -2.82
C GLU A 393 -27.05 0.25 -2.09
N GLY A 394 -27.32 -0.02 -0.80
CA GLY A 394 -28.17 0.84 0.04
C GLY A 394 -27.64 2.26 0.26
N PHE A 395 -26.38 2.51 -0.14
CA PHE A 395 -25.70 3.81 -0.09
C PHE A 395 -26.19 4.80 -1.15
N TRP A 396 -26.63 4.32 -2.33
CA TRP A 396 -26.90 5.14 -3.50
C TRP A 396 -28.30 5.78 -3.53
N ALA A 397 -29.09 5.62 -2.46
CA ALA A 397 -30.46 6.11 -2.36
C ALA A 397 -30.59 7.64 -2.16
N GLY A 398 -29.75 8.44 -2.84
CA GLY A 398 -29.89 9.90 -2.92
C GLY A 398 -28.86 10.74 -2.14
N ASP A 399 -27.83 10.14 -1.54
CA ASP A 399 -26.80 10.86 -0.78
C ASP A 399 -25.68 11.39 -1.71
N LYS A 400 -25.91 12.59 -2.29
CA LYS A 400 -24.96 13.28 -3.18
C LYS A 400 -23.63 13.61 -2.50
N GLN A 401 -23.63 13.83 -1.18
CA GLN A 401 -22.41 14.14 -0.44
C GLN A 401 -21.51 12.91 -0.37
N ALA A 402 -22.10 11.76 -0.09
CA ALA A 402 -21.38 10.49 0.00
C ALA A 402 -20.85 10.03 -1.37
N GLU A 403 -21.60 10.27 -2.45
CA GLU A 403 -21.12 10.09 -3.82
C GLU A 403 -19.90 10.97 -4.14
N GLY A 404 -19.92 12.24 -3.72
CA GLY A 404 -18.80 13.17 -3.91
C GLY A 404 -17.52 12.71 -3.20
N VAL A 405 -17.66 12.21 -1.96
CA VAL A 405 -16.52 11.65 -1.23
C VAL A 405 -15.96 10.41 -1.93
N LEU A 406 -16.81 9.47 -2.36
CA LEU A 406 -16.34 8.26 -3.06
C LEU A 406 -15.60 8.60 -4.35
N LYS A 407 -16.13 9.53 -5.13
CA LYS A 407 -15.46 10.06 -6.32
C LYS A 407 -14.06 10.58 -5.99
N GLY A 408 -13.94 11.39 -4.94
CA GLY A 408 -12.64 11.86 -4.45
C GLY A 408 -11.72 10.72 -4.03
N LEU A 409 -12.23 9.71 -3.31
CA LEU A 409 -11.43 8.55 -2.92
C LEU A 409 -10.90 7.76 -4.13
N VAL A 410 -11.64 7.68 -5.23
CA VAL A 410 -11.18 6.91 -6.40
C VAL A 410 -10.06 7.63 -7.18
N THR A 411 -10.06 8.96 -7.21
CA THR A 411 -9.22 9.73 -8.16
C THR A 411 -8.22 10.68 -7.51
N GLU A 412 -8.44 11.13 -6.29
CA GLU A 412 -7.52 12.04 -5.62
C GLU A 412 -6.26 11.29 -5.17
N PRO A 413 -5.07 11.90 -5.28
CA PRO A 413 -3.83 11.26 -4.85
C PRO A 413 -3.72 11.21 -3.31
N THR A 414 -4.50 12.01 -2.60
CA THR A 414 -4.39 12.18 -1.15
C THR A 414 -5.74 12.39 -0.46
N LEU A 415 -5.83 11.89 0.77
CA LEU A 415 -6.95 12.06 1.71
C LEU A 415 -6.50 12.91 2.90
N THR A 416 -7.29 13.91 3.27
CA THR A 416 -7.19 14.52 4.60
C THR A 416 -7.78 13.59 5.63
N VAL A 417 -6.95 13.11 6.55
CA VAL A 417 -7.31 12.20 7.62
C VAL A 417 -7.51 12.97 8.92
N GLU A 418 -8.71 12.86 9.47
CA GLU A 418 -9.09 13.46 10.74
C GLU A 418 -9.39 12.36 11.79
N GLY A 419 -8.65 12.43 12.90
CA GLY A 419 -8.80 11.53 14.04
C GLY A 419 -9.41 12.24 15.23
N LYS A 420 -10.21 11.53 16.03
CA LYS A 420 -10.82 12.12 17.24
C LYS A 420 -9.74 12.61 18.21
N GLY A 421 -9.74 13.91 18.50
CA GLY A 421 -8.76 14.54 19.39
C GLY A 421 -7.35 14.64 18.81
N ARG A 422 -7.20 14.63 17.48
CA ARG A 422 -5.92 14.78 16.78
C ARG A 422 -6.05 15.81 15.66
N ASP A 423 -4.93 16.42 15.32
CA ASP A 423 -4.84 17.32 14.18
C ASP A 423 -5.03 16.56 12.87
N ALA A 424 -5.57 17.25 11.87
CA ALA A 424 -5.73 16.71 10.54
C ALA A 424 -4.36 16.47 9.90
N ILE A 425 -4.21 15.33 9.22
CA ILE A 425 -2.99 14.98 8.47
C ILE A 425 -3.34 14.62 7.03
N THR A 426 -2.43 14.81 6.09
CA THR A 426 -2.60 14.34 4.71
C THR A 426 -1.98 12.95 4.55
N ALA A 427 -2.73 12.00 3.98
CA ALA A 427 -2.29 10.64 3.69
C ALA A 427 -2.47 10.32 2.19
N PRO A 428 -1.62 9.48 1.58
CA PRO A 428 -1.83 9.02 0.21
C PRO A 428 -3.07 8.12 0.09
N ILE A 429 -3.64 8.07 -1.11
CA ILE A 429 -4.77 7.21 -1.47
C ILE A 429 -4.30 6.09 -2.39
N PHE A 430 -4.73 4.86 -2.12
CA PHE A 430 -4.48 3.68 -2.97
C PHE A 430 -5.75 2.86 -3.21
N TYR A 431 -6.95 3.47 -3.10
CA TYR A 431 -8.18 2.69 -3.13
C TYR A 431 -8.42 2.02 -4.48
N THR A 432 -8.71 0.74 -4.42
CA THR A 432 -9.43 -0.04 -5.41
C THR A 432 -10.82 -0.28 -4.83
N SER A 433 -11.87 0.16 -5.52
CA SER A 433 -13.24 0.17 -4.99
C SER A 433 -14.21 -0.67 -5.79
#